data_AF-A0A9P4YEZ4-F1
#
_entry.id   AF-A0A9P4YEZ4-F1
#
_cell.length_a   1.000
_cell.length_b   1.000
_cell.length_c   1.000
_cell.angle_alpha   90.00
_cell.angle_beta   90.00
_cell.angle_gamma   90.00
#
_symmetry.space_group_name_H-M   'P 1'
#
loop_
_entity.id
_entity.type
_entity.pdbx_description
1 polymer ?
#
loop_
_entity_poly.entity_id
_entity_poly.type
_entity_poly.pdbx_seq_one_letter_code
_entity_poly.pdbx_strand_id
1 'polypeptide(L)'
;ENRSYQLVLISIIFMILTTIILILRFYTKRFQGAGFFSDDAFLLSAYIVNMGMCALGIVMTRVGGVGRHVLWLEEEMPEALVGWAQCIFAFEIIYFTSVALPKLSILCLYLRIFNWTGRMRNTALSILALTVMTSVSLVVAACFQCRPIQFWWDRTIPGGSCFEIQTFFHAQAIPGLILDVAIMVLPLRTIWHLEMPLIKRLALIGIFAVASFGIVSSIVRATVFFDTAAFDDRTWASVDLVGWSIIETSVYIITGCLPHLRPLVSHYTP
;
A
#
# COMPACT_ATOMS: atom_id res chain seq x y z
N GLU A 1 4.57 -13.96 25.27
CA GLU A 1 4.62 -14.47 23.88
C GLU A 1 5.32 -13.46 22.97
N ASN A 2 5.81 -13.87 21.80
CA ASN A 2 6.50 -12.95 20.88
C ASN A 2 6.17 -13.25 19.40
N ARG A 3 5.51 -12.32 18.71
CA ARG A 3 5.15 -12.40 17.28
C ARG A 3 6.06 -11.59 16.36
N SER A 4 7.13 -11.00 16.87
CA SER A 4 8.01 -10.11 16.10
C SER A 4 8.61 -10.77 14.85
N TYR A 5 8.87 -12.09 14.90
CA TYR A 5 9.42 -12.86 13.78
C TYR A 5 8.49 -12.87 12.56
N GLN A 6 7.17 -12.81 12.76
CA GLN A 6 6.19 -12.82 11.67
C GLN A 6 6.35 -11.57 10.79
N LEU A 7 6.49 -10.40 11.43
CA LEU A 7 6.64 -9.12 10.74
C LEU A 7 7.95 -9.06 9.94
N VAL A 8 9.05 -9.54 10.53
CA VAL A 8 10.36 -9.61 9.85
C VAL A 8 10.29 -10.54 8.64
N LEU A 9 9.66 -11.70 8.79
CA LEU A 9 9.53 -12.68 7.71
C LEU A 9 8.67 -12.14 6.55
N ILE A 10 7.52 -11.52 6.86
CA ILE A 10 6.68 -10.86 5.84
C ILE A 10 7.50 -9.78 5.12
N SER A 11 8.21 -8.92 5.86
CA SER A 11 9.01 -7.84 5.28
C SER A 11 10.07 -8.39 4.32
N ILE A 12 10.84 -9.39 4.72
CA ILE A 12 11.91 -9.99 3.89
C ILE A 12 11.34 -10.65 2.63
N ILE A 13 10.28 -11.45 2.77
CA ILE A 13 9.67 -12.15 1.63
C ILE A 13 9.19 -11.15 0.59
N PHE A 14 8.45 -10.11 1.00
CA PHE A 14 7.91 -9.14 0.05
C PHE A 14 8.97 -8.19 -0.50
N MET A 15 10.04 -7.88 0.24
CA MET A 15 11.21 -7.19 -0.32
C MET A 15 11.82 -8.00 -1.46
N ILE A 16 12.11 -9.29 -1.25
CA ILE A 16 12.71 -10.15 -2.28
C ILE A 16 11.77 -10.28 -3.48
N LEU A 17 10.48 -10.58 -3.22
CA LEU A 17 9.49 -10.82 -4.26
C LEU A 17 9.26 -9.58 -5.15
N THR A 18 9.07 -8.41 -4.55
CA THR A 18 8.88 -7.16 -5.30
C THR A 18 10.12 -6.78 -6.09
N THR A 19 11.32 -7.00 -5.54
CA THR A 19 12.60 -6.76 -6.23
C THR A 19 12.72 -7.63 -7.48
N ILE A 20 12.50 -8.94 -7.35
CA ILE A 20 12.59 -9.89 -8.47
C ILE A 20 11.61 -9.50 -9.59
N ILE A 21 10.35 -9.23 -9.22
CA ILE A 21 9.29 -8.90 -10.18
C ILE A 21 9.58 -7.56 -10.89
N LEU A 22 10.11 -6.56 -10.19
CA LEU A 22 10.46 -5.27 -10.75
C LEU A 22 11.68 -5.38 -11.69
N ILE A 23 12.71 -6.14 -11.32
CA ILE A 23 13.84 -6.45 -12.19
C ILE A 23 13.36 -7.13 -13.47
N LEU A 24 12.49 -8.15 -13.33
CA LEU A 24 11.94 -8.87 -14.47
C LEU A 24 11.14 -7.93 -15.38
N ARG A 25 10.33 -7.01 -14.82
CA ARG A 25 9.63 -5.97 -15.60
C ARG A 25 10.60 -5.15 -16.43
N PHE A 26 11.64 -4.57 -15.84
CA PHE A 26 12.60 -3.74 -16.58
C PHE A 26 13.38 -4.54 -17.62
N TYR A 27 13.74 -5.79 -17.31
CA TYR A 27 14.35 -6.71 -18.26
C TYR A 27 13.45 -6.94 -19.48
N THR A 28 12.16 -7.25 -19.26
CA THR A 28 11.20 -7.47 -20.35
C THR A 28 10.99 -6.22 -21.21
N LYS A 29 10.92 -5.04 -20.59
CA LYS A 29 10.79 -3.78 -21.31
C LYS A 29 12.03 -3.48 -22.15
N ARG A 30 13.21 -3.73 -21.61
CA ARG A 30 14.47 -3.57 -22.34
C ARG A 30 14.52 -4.50 -23.55
N PHE A 31 14.11 -5.76 -23.38
CA PHE A 31 14.04 -6.75 -24.46
C PHE A 31 13.03 -6.35 -25.56
N GLN A 32 11.88 -5.79 -25.18
CA GLN A 32 10.86 -5.29 -26.12
C GLN A 32 11.24 -3.97 -26.81
N GLY A 33 12.36 -3.34 -26.44
CA GLY A 33 12.70 -1.99 -26.91
C GLY A 33 11.72 -0.91 -26.43
N ALA A 34 10.95 -1.18 -25.36
CA ALA A 34 9.99 -0.23 -24.83
C ALA A 34 10.73 0.86 -24.03
N GLY A 35 10.41 2.13 -24.31
CA GLY A 35 10.96 3.27 -23.58
C GLY A 35 10.59 3.32 -22.09
N PHE A 36 11.16 4.30 -21.38
CA PHE A 36 10.81 4.65 -20.00
C PHE A 36 9.67 5.67 -20.01
N PHE A 37 8.61 5.40 -19.25
CA PHE A 37 7.41 6.22 -19.23
C PHE A 37 7.06 6.66 -17.80
N SER A 38 6.12 7.60 -17.66
CA SER A 38 5.70 8.10 -16.35
C SER A 38 5.17 7.00 -15.43
N ASP A 39 4.54 5.96 -15.99
CA ASP A 39 4.09 4.80 -15.21
C ASP A 39 5.26 4.07 -14.53
N ASP A 40 6.43 3.98 -15.16
CA ASP A 40 7.61 3.34 -14.57
C ASP A 40 8.21 4.20 -13.45
N ALA A 41 8.20 5.53 -13.59
CA ALA A 41 8.68 6.44 -12.57
C ALA A 41 7.84 6.35 -11.29
N PHE A 42 6.52 6.31 -11.43
CA PHE A 42 5.60 6.10 -10.29
C PHE A 42 5.77 4.71 -9.67
N LEU A 43 5.99 3.67 -10.47
CA LEU A 43 6.18 2.32 -9.94
C LEU A 43 7.53 2.15 -9.23
N LEU A 44 8.60 2.73 -9.77
CA LEU A 44 9.92 2.71 -9.17
C LEU A 44 9.95 3.50 -7.84
N SER A 45 9.31 4.67 -7.82
CA SER A 45 9.15 5.44 -6.58
C SER A 45 8.31 4.67 -5.55
N ALA A 46 7.22 4.01 -5.97
CA ALA A 46 6.44 3.15 -5.08
C ALA A 46 7.30 2.03 -4.46
N TYR A 47 8.15 1.39 -5.26
CA TYR A 47 9.06 0.36 -4.78
C TYR A 47 10.07 0.88 -3.75
N ILE A 48 10.65 2.05 -3.97
CA ILE A 48 11.59 2.68 -3.01
C ILE A 48 10.88 2.98 -1.69
N VAL A 49 9.66 3.53 -1.75
CA VAL A 49 8.84 3.82 -0.57
C VAL A 49 8.44 2.53 0.16
N ASN A 50 8.08 1.47 -0.57
CA ASN A 50 7.75 0.15 -0.01
C ASN A 50 8.96 -0.50 0.68
N MET A 51 10.16 -0.35 0.13
CA MET A 51 11.40 -0.77 0.80
C MET A 51 11.61 -0.03 2.13
N GLY A 52 11.31 1.28 2.15
CA GLY A 52 11.28 2.06 3.39
C GLY A 52 10.29 1.53 4.42
N MET A 53 9.08 1.12 3.99
CA MET A 53 8.09 0.50 4.89
C MET A 53 8.59 -0.83 5.47
N CYS A 54 9.15 -1.71 4.64
CA CYS A 54 9.70 -2.98 5.11
C CYS A 54 10.86 -2.76 6.10
N ALA A 55 11.75 -1.80 5.82
CA ALA A 55 12.82 -1.42 6.72
C ALA A 55 12.29 -0.89 8.06
N LEU A 56 11.30 0.00 8.04
CA LEU A 56 10.64 0.48 9.25
C LEU A 56 9.97 -0.65 10.03
N GLY A 57 9.27 -1.56 9.36
CA GLY A 57 8.66 -2.73 10.00
C GLY A 57 9.68 -3.58 10.76
N ILE A 58 10.87 -3.79 10.18
CA ILE A 58 11.97 -4.50 10.84
C ILE A 58 12.53 -3.67 12.02
N VAL A 59 12.82 -2.39 11.83
CA VAL A 59 13.34 -1.49 12.89
C VAL A 59 12.38 -1.43 14.08
N MET A 60 11.07 -1.38 13.80
CA MET A 60 10.02 -1.30 14.80
C MET A 60 9.97 -2.54 15.71
N THR A 61 10.39 -3.72 15.23
CA THR A 61 10.56 -4.90 16.10
C THR A 61 11.78 -4.81 17.03
N ARG A 62 12.79 -4.03 16.66
CA ARG A 62 14.04 -3.88 17.43
C ARG A 62 13.96 -2.75 18.44
N VAL A 63 13.41 -1.60 18.03
CA VAL A 63 13.35 -0.37 18.83
C VAL A 63 12.01 -0.25 19.56
N GLY A 64 10.93 -0.72 18.95
CA GLY A 64 9.57 -0.57 19.47
C GLY A 64 9.01 -1.78 20.22
N GLY A 65 9.76 -2.88 20.34
CA GLY A 65 9.28 -4.10 21.02
C GLY A 65 8.06 -4.76 20.38
N VAL A 66 7.72 -4.44 19.12
CA VAL A 66 6.53 -4.94 18.42
C VAL A 66 6.48 -6.46 18.40
N GLY A 67 5.29 -7.00 18.67
CA GLY A 67 5.07 -8.44 18.81
C GLY A 67 5.10 -8.92 20.25
N ARG A 68 5.32 -8.04 21.24
CA ARG A 68 5.04 -8.29 22.65
C ARG A 68 3.83 -7.45 23.11
N HIS A 69 3.13 -7.93 24.13
CA HIS A 69 1.99 -7.23 24.73
C HIS A 69 2.44 -5.91 25.37
N VAL A 70 1.57 -4.91 25.32
CA VAL A 70 1.83 -3.56 25.85
C VAL A 70 2.15 -3.63 27.34
N LEU A 71 1.36 -4.40 28.11
CA LEU A 71 1.53 -4.55 29.56
C LEU A 71 2.94 -5.05 29.93
N TRP A 72 3.47 -6.01 29.17
CA TRP A 72 4.81 -6.53 29.40
C TRP A 72 5.90 -5.50 29.05
N LEU A 73 5.67 -4.67 28.03
CA LEU A 73 6.60 -3.60 27.64
C LEU A 73 6.61 -2.45 28.66
N GLU A 74 5.46 -2.10 29.25
CA GLU A 74 5.37 -1.09 30.29
C GLU A 74 6.16 -1.48 31.54
N GLU A 75 6.11 -2.76 31.92
CA GLU A 75 6.84 -3.29 33.08
C GLU A 75 8.35 -3.41 32.83
N GLU A 76 8.75 -3.99 31.69
CA GLU A 76 10.15 -4.38 31.48
C GLU A 76 10.97 -3.33 30.72
N MET A 77 10.36 -2.61 29.76
CA MET A 77 11.06 -1.70 28.84
C MET A 77 10.17 -0.52 28.39
N PRO A 78 9.81 0.41 29.29
CA PRO A 78 8.89 1.50 28.99
C PRO A 78 9.42 2.44 27.88
N GLU A 79 10.74 2.55 27.72
CA GLU A 79 11.36 3.36 26.66
C GLU A 79 11.04 2.83 25.24
N ALA A 80 10.78 1.53 25.10
CA ALA A 80 10.44 0.93 23.81
C ALA A 80 9.08 1.41 23.27
N LEU A 81 8.15 1.84 24.14
CA LEU A 81 6.85 2.37 23.73
C LEU A 81 6.99 3.70 22.99
N VAL A 82 7.95 4.54 23.38
CA VAL A 82 8.26 5.80 22.68
C VAL A 82 8.82 5.48 21.29
N GLY A 83 9.76 4.52 21.21
CA GLY A 83 10.30 4.04 19.95
C GLY A 83 9.23 3.47 19.01
N TRP A 84 8.27 2.71 19.56
CA TRP A 84 7.11 2.20 18.84
C TRP A 84 6.24 3.35 18.30
N ALA A 85 5.89 4.32 19.14
CA ALA A 85 5.03 5.45 18.77
C ALA A 85 5.65 6.29 17.64
N GLN A 86 6.96 6.52 17.68
CA GLN A 86 7.70 7.21 16.62
C GLN A 86 7.74 6.41 15.32
N CYS A 87 7.98 5.10 15.41
CA CYS A 87 8.01 4.21 14.24
C CYS A 87 6.64 4.09 13.57
N ILE A 88 5.55 3.93 14.34
CA ILE A 88 4.20 3.80 13.77
C ILE A 88 3.76 5.10 13.10
N PHE A 89 4.11 6.26 13.68
CA PHE A 89 3.86 7.56 13.09
C PHE A 89 4.55 7.72 11.73
N ALA A 90 5.84 7.37 11.67
CA ALA A 90 6.58 7.38 10.42
C ALA A 90 6.00 6.38 9.40
N PHE A 91 5.62 5.18 9.87
CA PHE A 91 5.03 4.15 9.03
C PHE A 91 3.72 4.60 8.38
N GLU A 92 2.86 5.27 9.14
CA GLU A 92 1.57 5.79 8.68
C GLU A 92 1.74 6.78 7.52
N ILE A 93 2.65 7.74 7.65
CA ILE A 93 2.95 8.75 6.61
C ILE A 93 3.47 8.07 5.33
N ILE A 94 4.41 7.13 5.49
CA ILE A 94 5.00 6.40 4.36
C ILE A 94 3.95 5.51 3.69
N TYR A 95 3.06 4.89 4.47
CA TYR A 95 1.99 4.02 3.98
C TYR A 95 1.07 4.76 3.00
N PHE A 96 0.58 5.96 3.32
CA PHE A 96 -0.30 6.70 2.41
C PHE A 96 0.34 7.00 1.07
N THR A 97 1.63 7.27 1.08
CA THR A 97 2.41 7.51 -0.14
C THR A 97 2.60 6.20 -0.92
N SER A 98 2.91 5.11 -0.22
CA SER A 98 3.15 3.77 -0.78
C SER A 98 1.91 3.19 -1.46
N VAL A 99 0.70 3.50 -0.95
CA VAL A 99 -0.56 3.07 -1.56
C VAL A 99 -0.92 3.91 -2.78
N ALA A 100 -0.62 5.20 -2.77
CA ALA A 100 -1.00 6.11 -3.87
C ALA A 100 -0.16 5.88 -5.13
N LEU A 101 1.16 5.74 -5.00
CA LEU A 101 2.08 5.69 -6.15
C LEU A 101 1.80 4.53 -7.13
N PRO A 102 1.58 3.28 -6.69
CA PRO A 102 1.18 2.19 -7.58
C PRO A 102 -0.14 2.46 -8.32
N LYS A 103 -1.13 3.06 -7.65
CA LYS A 103 -2.43 3.40 -8.26
C LYS A 103 -2.26 4.44 -9.37
N LEU A 104 -1.40 5.44 -9.16
CA LEU A 104 -1.04 6.43 -10.18
C LEU A 104 -0.33 5.78 -11.36
N SER A 105 0.61 4.85 -11.11
CA SER A 105 1.26 4.07 -12.15
C SER A 105 0.26 3.28 -13.00
N ILE A 106 -0.67 2.56 -12.36
CA ILE A 106 -1.71 1.77 -13.04
C ILE A 106 -2.65 2.66 -13.87
N LEU A 107 -3.08 3.81 -13.35
CA LEU A 107 -3.92 4.76 -14.09
C LEU A 107 -3.21 5.34 -15.30
N CYS A 108 -1.92 5.70 -15.17
CA CYS A 108 -1.11 6.17 -16.28
C CYS A 108 -0.93 5.07 -17.35
N LEU A 109 -0.73 3.83 -16.91
CA LEU A 109 -0.65 2.67 -17.79
C LEU A 109 -1.97 2.47 -18.54
N TYR A 110 -3.13 2.57 -17.89
CA TYR A 110 -4.44 2.43 -18.55
C TYR A 110 -4.70 3.52 -19.58
N LEU A 111 -4.43 4.78 -19.23
CA LEU A 111 -4.53 5.91 -20.16
C LEU A 111 -3.72 5.67 -21.43
N ARG A 112 -2.56 5.04 -21.29
CA ARG A 112 -1.66 4.73 -22.41
C ARG A 112 -2.08 3.51 -23.21
N ILE A 113 -2.44 2.39 -22.56
CA ILE A 113 -2.79 1.14 -23.23
C ILE A 113 -4.09 1.28 -24.03
N PHE A 114 -5.11 1.88 -23.42
CA PHE A 114 -6.42 2.01 -24.05
C PHE A 114 -6.54 3.28 -24.90
N ASN A 115 -5.57 4.20 -24.80
CA ASN A 115 -5.54 5.47 -25.52
C ASN A 115 -6.91 6.19 -25.48
N TRP A 116 -7.51 6.26 -24.29
CA TRP A 116 -8.86 6.77 -24.11
C TRP A 116 -8.99 8.21 -24.59
N THR A 117 -10.12 8.53 -25.21
CA THR A 117 -10.47 9.88 -25.67
C THR A 117 -11.79 10.35 -25.04
N GLY A 118 -11.98 11.67 -24.99
CA GLY A 118 -13.21 12.31 -24.50
C GLY A 118 -13.54 11.96 -23.05
N ARG A 119 -14.77 11.47 -22.82
CA ARG A 119 -15.33 11.23 -21.47
C ARG A 119 -14.51 10.24 -20.64
N MET A 120 -14.06 9.14 -21.24
CA MET A 120 -13.30 8.11 -20.51
C MET A 120 -11.94 8.62 -20.02
N ARG A 121 -11.26 9.43 -20.83
CA ARG A 121 -10.01 10.08 -20.44
C ARG A 121 -10.23 11.05 -19.28
N ASN A 122 -11.29 11.85 -19.34
CA ASN A 122 -11.61 12.80 -18.28
C ASN A 122 -11.95 12.07 -16.97
N THR A 123 -12.69 10.95 -17.03
CA THR A 123 -12.96 10.11 -15.85
C THR A 123 -11.67 9.57 -15.25
N ALA A 124 -10.77 9.01 -16.07
CA ALA A 124 -9.49 8.47 -15.60
C ALA A 124 -8.60 9.55 -14.96
N LEU A 125 -8.52 10.75 -15.56
CA LEU A 125 -7.80 11.88 -15.00
C LEU A 125 -8.43 12.40 -13.70
N SER A 126 -9.77 12.36 -13.59
CA SER A 126 -10.47 12.73 -12.37
C SER A 126 -10.16 11.75 -11.23
N ILE A 127 -10.15 10.44 -11.48
CA ILE A 127 -9.76 9.44 -10.49
C ILE A 127 -8.29 9.61 -10.08
N LEU A 128 -7.41 9.91 -11.04
CA LEU A 128 -6.01 10.20 -10.77
C LEU A 128 -5.88 11.40 -9.83
N ALA A 129 -6.55 12.52 -10.14
CA ALA A 129 -6.55 13.71 -9.30
C ALA A 129 -7.13 13.43 -7.90
N LEU A 130 -8.25 12.72 -7.80
CA LEU A 130 -8.85 12.33 -6.53
C LEU A 130 -7.92 11.47 -5.68
N THR A 131 -7.17 10.55 -6.32
CA THR A 131 -6.19 9.71 -5.64
C THR A 131 -5.07 10.55 -5.03
N VAL A 132 -4.52 11.51 -5.79
CA VAL A 132 -3.50 12.44 -5.29
C VAL A 132 -4.04 13.33 -4.17
N MET A 133 -5.23 13.92 -4.35
CA MET A 133 -5.81 14.81 -3.33
C MET A 133 -6.08 14.05 -2.03
N THR A 134 -6.60 12.82 -2.13
CA THR A 134 -6.87 11.99 -0.95
C THR A 134 -5.58 11.62 -0.23
N SER A 135 -4.53 11.19 -0.95
CA SER A 135 -3.25 10.83 -0.32
C SER A 135 -2.57 12.02 0.34
N VAL A 136 -2.53 13.17 -0.33
CA VAL A 136 -1.96 14.41 0.23
C VAL A 136 -2.75 14.85 1.48
N SER A 137 -4.08 14.78 1.43
CA SER A 137 -4.92 15.14 2.59
C SER A 137 -4.66 14.24 3.79
N LEU A 138 -4.51 12.93 3.57
CA LEU A 138 -4.21 11.97 4.63
C LEU A 138 -2.80 12.14 5.21
N VAL A 139 -1.80 12.43 4.37
CA VAL A 139 -0.45 12.74 4.85
C VAL A 139 -0.45 14.00 5.71
N VAL A 140 -1.11 15.06 5.27
CA VAL A 140 -1.23 16.30 6.05
C VAL A 140 -1.97 16.04 7.36
N ALA A 141 -3.08 15.30 7.31
CA ALA A 141 -3.85 14.96 8.49
C ALA A 141 -3.04 14.13 9.51
N ALA A 142 -2.24 13.15 9.06
CA ALA A 142 -1.36 12.38 9.91
C ALA A 142 -0.22 13.21 10.51
N CYS A 143 0.40 14.11 9.73
CA CYS A 143 1.43 15.02 10.25
C CYS A 143 0.91 15.94 11.35
N PHE A 144 -0.36 16.34 11.28
CA PHE A 144 -1.01 17.26 12.23
C PHE A 144 -2.08 16.59 13.11
N GLN A 145 -2.00 15.26 13.27
CA GLN A 145 -3.04 14.50 13.99
C GLN A 145 -3.10 14.81 15.48
N CYS A 146 -2.01 15.32 16.07
CA CYS A 146 -1.93 15.75 17.46
C CYS A 146 -1.48 17.20 17.60
N ARG A 147 -2.01 17.88 18.63
CA ARG A 147 -1.62 19.21 19.04
C ARG A 147 -1.24 19.21 20.52
N PRO A 148 0.04 19.42 20.88
CA PRO A 148 1.22 19.47 20.00
C PRO A 148 1.56 18.08 19.39
N ILE A 149 2.33 18.04 18.31
CA ILE A 149 2.71 16.77 17.62
C ILE A 149 3.42 15.80 18.59
N GLN A 150 4.20 16.35 19.52
CA GLN A 150 4.92 15.60 20.56
C GLN A 150 3.98 14.79 21.46
N PHE A 151 2.71 15.20 21.58
CA PHE A 151 1.70 14.48 22.37
C PHE A 151 1.42 13.06 21.84
N TRP A 152 1.83 12.77 20.60
CA TRP A 152 1.71 11.42 20.05
C TRP A 152 2.55 10.39 20.81
N TRP A 153 3.82 10.72 21.09
CA TRP A 153 4.76 9.83 21.78
C TRP A 153 4.97 10.20 23.26
N ASP A 154 4.58 11.40 23.68
CA ASP A 154 4.61 11.84 25.07
C ASP A 154 3.22 12.28 25.54
N ARG A 155 2.48 11.35 26.15
CA ARG A 155 1.11 11.59 26.65
C ARG A 155 1.08 12.39 27.96
N THR A 156 2.24 12.75 28.53
CA THR A 156 2.31 13.53 29.78
C THR A 156 2.12 15.03 29.56
N ILE A 157 2.16 15.49 28.30
CA ILE A 157 2.04 16.92 27.97
C ILE A 157 0.60 17.41 28.27
N PRO A 158 0.45 18.41 29.17
CA PRO A 158 -0.86 18.90 29.58
C PRO A 158 -1.56 19.65 28.44
N GLY A 159 -2.87 19.41 28.28
CA GLY A 159 -3.68 20.05 27.24
C GLY A 159 -3.47 19.49 25.82
N GLY A 160 -2.71 18.40 25.68
CA GLY A 160 -2.54 17.71 24.42
C GLY A 160 -3.83 17.03 23.95
N SER A 161 -4.13 17.12 22.66
CA SER A 161 -5.25 16.43 22.04
C SER A 161 -4.85 15.85 20.69
N CYS A 162 -5.43 14.71 20.31
CA CYS A 162 -5.26 14.09 19.00
C CYS A 162 -6.63 13.82 18.37
N PHE A 163 -6.65 13.57 17.06
CA PHE A 163 -7.84 13.04 16.40
C PHE A 163 -8.29 11.71 17.01
N GLU A 164 -9.60 11.50 16.96
CA GLU A 164 -10.22 10.21 17.26
C GLU A 164 -9.70 9.17 16.24
N ILE A 165 -8.98 8.16 16.73
CA ILE A 165 -8.31 7.14 15.90
C ILE A 165 -9.31 6.45 14.97
N GLN A 166 -10.50 6.12 15.46
CA GLN A 166 -11.55 5.46 14.67
C GLN A 166 -12.03 6.36 13.53
N THR A 167 -12.31 7.64 13.80
CA THR A 167 -12.77 8.59 12.79
C THR A 167 -11.70 8.81 11.72
N PHE A 168 -10.43 8.94 12.12
CA PHE A 168 -9.33 9.09 11.20
C PHE A 168 -9.20 7.86 10.27
N PHE A 169 -9.30 6.66 10.83
CA PHE A 169 -9.24 5.44 10.02
C PHE A 169 -10.45 5.27 9.10
N HIS A 170 -11.66 5.65 9.52
CA HIS A 170 -12.82 5.69 8.62
C HIS A 170 -12.62 6.66 7.46
N ALA A 171 -12.08 7.85 7.74
CA ALA A 171 -11.77 8.87 6.74
C ALA A 171 -10.72 8.39 5.72
N GLN A 172 -9.86 7.45 6.09
CA GLN A 172 -8.91 6.79 5.20
C GLN A 172 -9.53 5.62 4.43
N ALA A 173 -10.16 4.68 5.14
CA ALA A 173 -10.56 3.39 4.59
C ALA A 173 -11.68 3.52 3.54
N ILE A 174 -12.68 4.37 3.80
CA ILE A 174 -13.84 4.50 2.91
C ILE A 174 -13.45 5.09 1.55
N PRO A 175 -12.76 6.24 1.46
CA PRO A 175 -12.34 6.78 0.16
C PRO A 175 -11.32 5.87 -0.54
N GLY A 176 -10.43 5.23 0.22
CA GLY A 176 -9.46 4.26 -0.31
C GLY A 176 -10.15 3.13 -1.07
N LEU A 177 -11.12 2.47 -0.44
CA LEU A 177 -11.89 1.38 -1.04
C LEU A 177 -12.67 1.83 -2.27
N ILE A 178 -13.30 3.02 -2.22
CA ILE A 178 -14.03 3.57 -3.36
C ILE A 178 -13.10 3.79 -4.55
N LEU A 179 -11.91 4.35 -4.32
CA LEU A 179 -10.92 4.57 -5.37
C LEU A 179 -10.39 3.24 -5.93
N ASP A 180 -10.18 2.23 -5.10
CA ASP A 180 -9.73 0.90 -5.55
C ASP A 180 -10.75 0.23 -6.46
N VAL A 181 -12.02 0.25 -6.08
CA VAL A 181 -13.11 -0.26 -6.91
C VAL A 181 -13.23 0.57 -8.21
N ALA A 182 -13.10 1.90 -8.13
CA ALA A 182 -13.19 2.76 -9.31
C ALA A 182 -12.07 2.48 -10.31
N ILE A 183 -10.82 2.34 -9.85
CA ILE A 183 -9.67 2.01 -10.70
C ILE A 183 -9.84 0.63 -11.33
N MET A 184 -10.34 -0.34 -10.56
CA MET A 184 -10.61 -1.70 -11.02
C MET A 184 -11.70 -1.69 -12.12
N VAL A 185 -12.86 -1.08 -11.89
CA VAL A 185 -13.98 -1.12 -12.84
C VAL A 185 -13.67 -0.39 -14.16
N LEU A 186 -12.77 0.60 -14.14
CA LEU A 186 -12.48 1.47 -15.27
C LEU A 186 -12.13 0.73 -16.58
N PRO A 187 -11.17 -0.21 -16.62
CA PRO A 187 -10.91 -0.99 -17.83
C PRO A 187 -11.97 -2.04 -18.17
N LEU A 188 -12.74 -2.58 -17.21
CA LEU A 188 -13.79 -3.59 -17.52
C LEU A 188 -14.78 -3.08 -18.55
N ARG A 189 -15.23 -1.84 -18.37
CA ARG A 189 -16.18 -1.21 -19.29
C ARG A 189 -15.63 -1.10 -20.71
N THR A 190 -14.33 -0.82 -20.84
CA THR A 190 -13.67 -0.74 -22.15
C THR A 190 -13.49 -2.12 -22.78
N ILE A 191 -13.12 -3.11 -21.96
CA ILE A 191 -12.86 -4.49 -22.43
C ILE A 191 -14.14 -5.17 -22.92
N TRP A 192 -15.29 -4.94 -22.28
CA TRP A 192 -16.58 -5.51 -22.71
C TRP A 192 -17.04 -5.03 -24.09
N HIS A 193 -16.63 -3.83 -24.51
CA HIS A 193 -16.98 -3.28 -25.81
C HIS A 193 -15.94 -3.58 -26.90
N LEU A 194 -14.77 -4.11 -26.55
CA LEU A 194 -13.67 -4.32 -27.48
C LEU A 194 -13.45 -5.81 -27.71
N GLU A 195 -13.65 -6.28 -28.96
CA GLU A 195 -13.41 -7.67 -29.39
C GLU A 195 -11.91 -8.00 -29.34
N MET A 196 -11.41 -8.25 -28.13
CA MET A 196 -10.00 -8.51 -27.86
C MET A 196 -9.71 -10.01 -27.95
N PRO A 197 -8.57 -10.42 -28.55
CA PRO A 197 -8.16 -11.82 -28.58
C PRO A 197 -8.02 -12.40 -27.17
N LEU A 198 -8.40 -13.68 -26.99
CA LEU A 198 -8.49 -14.39 -25.69
C LEU A 198 -7.26 -14.19 -24.80
N ILE A 199 -6.07 -14.15 -25.38
CA ILE A 199 -4.80 -13.99 -24.66
C ILE A 199 -4.67 -12.59 -24.02
N LYS A 200 -5.19 -11.53 -24.65
CA LYS A 200 -5.25 -10.18 -24.05
C LYS A 200 -6.27 -10.13 -22.90
N ARG A 201 -7.40 -10.82 -23.09
CA ARG A 201 -8.46 -10.95 -22.09
C ARG A 201 -7.98 -11.68 -20.83
N LEU A 202 -7.21 -12.77 -20.98
CA LEU A 202 -6.69 -13.55 -19.85
C LEU A 202 -5.67 -12.77 -19.02
N ALA A 203 -4.77 -12.02 -19.66
CA ALA A 203 -3.81 -11.16 -18.96
C ALA A 203 -4.50 -10.06 -18.15
N LEU A 204 -5.56 -9.46 -18.72
CA LEU A 204 -6.40 -8.49 -18.00
C LEU A 204 -7.08 -9.16 -16.80
N ILE A 205 -7.69 -10.33 -16.96
CA ILE A 205 -8.28 -11.09 -15.85
C ILE A 205 -7.24 -11.36 -14.74
N GLY A 206 -5.99 -11.68 -15.08
CA GLY A 206 -4.91 -11.85 -14.10
C GLY A 206 -4.61 -10.57 -13.32
N ILE A 207 -4.50 -9.42 -14.00
CA ILE A 207 -4.31 -8.12 -13.35
C ILE A 207 -5.50 -7.81 -12.42
N PHE A 208 -6.72 -8.10 -12.87
CA PHE A 208 -7.94 -7.95 -12.09
C PHE A 208 -7.98 -8.85 -10.86
N ALA A 209 -7.54 -10.10 -10.98
CA ALA A 209 -7.49 -11.03 -9.86
C ALA A 209 -6.51 -10.57 -8.78
N VAL A 210 -5.33 -10.08 -9.17
CA VAL A 210 -4.33 -9.57 -8.22
C VAL A 210 -4.76 -8.22 -7.63
N ALA A 211 -5.41 -7.34 -8.41
CA ALA A 211 -6.02 -6.12 -7.88
C ALA A 211 -7.14 -6.40 -6.87
N SER A 212 -7.98 -7.41 -7.13
CA SER A 212 -9.01 -7.88 -6.18
C SER A 212 -8.40 -8.33 -4.86
N PHE A 213 -7.24 -8.98 -4.90
CA PHE A 213 -6.53 -9.38 -3.68
C PHE A 213 -6.07 -8.17 -2.85
N GLY A 214 -5.70 -7.06 -3.50
CA GLY A 214 -5.43 -5.79 -2.83
C GLY A 214 -6.64 -5.30 -2.02
N ILE A 215 -7.84 -5.33 -2.62
CA ILE A 215 -9.10 -4.94 -1.94
C ILE A 215 -9.38 -5.86 -0.74
N VAL A 216 -9.20 -7.18 -0.90
CA VAL A 216 -9.37 -8.14 0.20
C VAL A 216 -8.38 -7.84 1.32
N SER A 217 -7.11 -7.56 0.99
CA SER A 217 -6.09 -7.14 1.97
C SER A 217 -6.49 -5.87 2.71
N SER A 218 -7.03 -4.86 2.02
CA SER A 218 -7.52 -3.63 2.63
C SER A 218 -8.69 -3.89 3.59
N ILE A 219 -9.62 -4.79 3.23
CA ILE A 219 -10.77 -5.19 4.06
C ILE A 219 -10.29 -5.94 5.31
N VAL A 220 -9.40 -6.92 5.16
CA VAL A 220 -8.86 -7.68 6.30
C VAL A 220 -8.15 -6.73 7.26
N ARG A 221 -7.33 -5.80 6.76
CA ARG A 221 -6.69 -4.78 7.59
C ARG A 221 -7.71 -3.93 8.34
N ALA A 222 -8.80 -3.52 7.68
CA ALA A 222 -9.88 -2.79 8.34
C ALA A 222 -10.52 -3.63 9.45
N THR A 223 -10.80 -4.92 9.21
CA THR A 223 -11.38 -5.80 10.24
C THR A 223 -10.46 -6.01 11.44
N VAL A 224 -9.15 -6.17 11.23
CA VAL A 224 -8.17 -6.30 12.31
C VAL A 224 -8.09 -5.01 13.13
N PHE A 225 -8.20 -3.85 12.49
CA PHE A 225 -8.13 -2.56 13.17
C PHE A 225 -9.40 -2.21 13.95
N PHE A 226 -10.57 -2.61 13.45
CA PHE A 226 -11.86 -2.38 14.12
C PHE A 226 -12.19 -3.41 15.20
N ASP A 227 -11.36 -4.44 15.37
CA ASP A 227 -11.48 -5.34 16.49
C ASP A 227 -11.14 -4.61 17.80
N THR A 228 -12.04 -4.65 18.78
CA THR A 228 -11.89 -4.00 20.08
C THR A 228 -10.61 -4.44 20.80
N ALA A 229 -10.17 -5.68 20.57
CA ALA A 229 -8.94 -6.22 21.15
C ALA A 229 -7.66 -5.51 20.66
N ALA A 230 -7.71 -4.87 19.48
CA ALA A 230 -6.55 -4.15 18.93
C ALA A 230 -6.26 -2.83 19.69
N PHE A 231 -7.27 -2.26 20.36
CA PHE A 231 -7.12 -1.04 21.15
C PHE A 231 -6.50 -1.30 22.53
N ASP A 232 -6.78 -2.47 23.11
CA ASP A 232 -6.20 -2.90 24.37
C ASP A 232 -4.72 -3.25 24.23
N ASP A 233 -4.32 -3.89 23.12
CA ASP A 233 -2.96 -4.42 22.94
C ASP A 233 -2.29 -3.94 21.64
N ARG A 234 -2.01 -2.63 21.59
CA ARG A 234 -1.60 -1.94 20.35
C ARG A 234 -0.28 -2.44 19.77
N THR A 235 0.72 -2.75 20.58
CA THR A 235 2.03 -3.25 20.12
C THR A 235 1.94 -4.68 19.58
N TRP A 236 0.98 -5.46 20.07
CA TRP A 236 0.69 -6.81 19.58
C TRP A 236 -0.08 -6.75 18.25
N ALA A 237 -1.17 -5.97 18.21
CA ALA A 237 -1.98 -5.78 17.00
C ALA A 237 -1.21 -5.09 15.85
N SER A 238 -0.18 -4.29 16.18
CA SER A 238 0.71 -3.67 15.20
C SER A 238 1.37 -4.68 14.27
N VAL A 239 1.63 -5.93 14.71
CA VAL A 239 2.23 -6.97 13.84
C VAL A 239 1.33 -7.24 12.64
N ASP A 240 0.04 -7.45 12.89
CA ASP A 240 -0.93 -7.77 11.85
C ASP A 240 -1.21 -6.52 11.00
N LEU A 241 -1.37 -5.35 11.62
CA LEU A 241 -1.63 -4.10 10.89
C LEU A 241 -0.48 -3.72 9.94
N VAL A 242 0.75 -3.73 10.42
CA VAL A 242 1.95 -3.40 9.62
C VAL A 242 2.18 -4.50 8.58
N GLY A 243 2.03 -5.76 8.95
CA GLY A 243 2.17 -6.90 8.05
C GLY A 243 1.20 -6.85 6.86
N TRP A 244 -0.09 -6.67 7.12
CA TRP A 244 -1.11 -6.53 6.06
C TRP A 244 -0.89 -5.29 5.20
N SER A 245 -0.40 -4.19 5.79
CA SER A 245 -0.07 -2.97 5.03
C SER A 245 1.09 -3.19 4.06
N ILE A 246 2.13 -3.94 4.46
CA ILE A 246 3.26 -4.31 3.58
C ILE A 246 2.79 -5.26 2.46
N ILE A 247 1.94 -6.23 2.79
CA ILE A 247 1.35 -7.16 1.82
C ILE A 247 0.56 -6.37 0.77
N GLU A 248 -0.32 -5.48 1.22
CA GLU A 248 -1.18 -4.64 0.38
C GLU A 248 -0.36 -3.82 -0.63
N THR A 249 0.60 -3.03 -0.16
CA THR A 249 1.42 -2.15 -1.03
C THR A 249 2.28 -2.95 -1.99
N SER A 250 2.81 -4.09 -1.54
CA SER A 250 3.61 -4.97 -2.38
C SER A 250 2.78 -5.63 -3.48
N VAL A 251 1.54 -6.05 -3.18
CA VAL A 251 0.60 -6.59 -4.16
C VAL A 251 0.26 -5.55 -5.23
N TYR A 252 0.08 -4.27 -4.86
CA TYR A 252 -0.15 -3.22 -5.84
C TYR A 252 1.03 -3.03 -6.79
N ILE A 253 2.26 -3.06 -6.29
CA ILE A 253 3.48 -2.99 -7.12
C ILE A 253 3.54 -4.18 -8.09
N ILE A 254 3.31 -5.39 -7.57
CA ILE A 254 3.31 -6.63 -8.38
C ILE A 254 2.25 -6.52 -9.49
N THR A 255 1.04 -6.08 -9.15
CA THR A 255 -0.06 -5.87 -10.10
C THR A 255 0.34 -4.89 -11.21
N GLY A 256 1.02 -3.80 -10.85
CA GLY A 256 1.56 -2.83 -11.79
C GLY A 256 2.58 -3.44 -12.76
N CYS A 257 3.38 -4.43 -12.33
CA CYS A 257 4.38 -5.12 -13.14
C CYS A 257 3.81 -6.14 -14.15
N LEU A 258 2.72 -6.83 -13.81
CA LEU A 258 2.15 -7.93 -14.61
C LEU A 258 1.91 -7.63 -16.11
N PRO A 259 1.38 -6.45 -16.52
CA PRO A 259 1.10 -6.15 -17.93
C PRO A 259 2.32 -6.28 -18.86
N HIS A 260 3.53 -5.98 -18.35
CA HIS A 260 4.77 -6.01 -19.15
C HIS A 260 5.46 -7.38 -19.15
N LEU A 261 5.16 -8.24 -18.17
CA LEU A 261 5.68 -9.61 -18.09
C LEU A 261 5.01 -10.55 -19.11
N ARG A 262 3.86 -10.15 -19.65
CA ARG A 262 3.04 -10.92 -20.60
C ARG A 262 3.81 -11.58 -21.76
N PRO A 263 4.61 -10.87 -22.57
CA PRO A 263 5.31 -11.48 -23.70
C PRO A 263 6.41 -12.47 -23.28
N LEU A 264 6.91 -12.39 -22.04
CA LEU A 264 7.88 -13.36 -21.55
C LEU A 264 7.17 -14.69 -21.23
N VAL A 265 5.99 -14.63 -20.60
CA VAL A 265 5.16 -15.81 -20.40
C VAL A 265 4.77 -16.44 -21.75
N SER A 266 4.27 -15.66 -22.72
CA SER A 266 3.87 -16.22 -24.02
C SER A 266 5.03 -16.69 -24.91
N HIS A 267 6.27 -16.31 -24.61
CA HIS A 267 7.44 -16.80 -25.35
C HIS A 267 7.94 -18.15 -24.79
N TYR A 268 7.73 -18.40 -23.49
CA TYR A 268 8.18 -19.61 -22.81
C TYR A 268 7.07 -20.64 -22.56
N THR A 269 5.79 -20.28 -22.68
CA THR A 269 4.68 -21.23 -22.72
C THR A 269 4.25 -21.47 -24.17
N PRO A 270 4.19 -22.73 -24.64
CA PRO A 270 3.83 -23.09 -26.02
C PRO A 270 2.41 -22.67 -26.41
#